data_AF-A0A352PM57-F1
#
_entry.id   AF-A0A352PM57-F1
#
_cell.length_a   1.000
_cell.length_b   1.000
_cell.length_c   1.000
_cell.angle_alpha   90.00
_cell.angle_beta   90.00
_cell.angle_gamma   90.00
#
_symmetry.space_group_name_H-M   'P 1'
#
loop_
_entity.id
_entity.type
_entity.pdbx_description
1 polymer ?
#
loop_
_entity_poly.entity_id
_entity_poly.type
_entity_poly.pdbx_seq_one_letter_code
_entity_poly.pdbx_strand_id
1 'polypeptide(L)'
;MKFRFKTQKYQVDAVNSVIDVFKRQPYQTGIEYTRDLGIINRSDQMTLLDLDPIEKKKIFGDNEDDIGFANAKIKLDDKTLLNNIRGVQAKFNLHESNCLVKKLGMVDLDVEMETGTGKTYVYTRTIFELNKVYGWSKFIIVVPSIAIREGVKKSLEQTQEHFMELYGKKIRYFIYNSSNLGQIDEFSKDNSIHVMIINIQAFNARSQENRRIYEQIDDFQSRKPIDVIAKNRPILILDEPQKMGGDATQESLKNFEPLFVINYSATHKERHNLVYVLDALDAYNQKLVKKIEVKGFQVKNLRGTNGYLYL
;
A
#
# COMPACT_ATOMS: atom_id res chain seq x y z
N MET A 1 9.80 25.62 9.09
CA MET A 1 10.94 25.22 8.23
C MET A 1 10.40 24.39 7.07
N LYS A 2 10.54 24.84 5.81
CA LYS A 2 10.12 24.05 4.64
C LYS A 2 11.26 23.13 4.21
N PHE A 3 11.01 21.83 4.12
CA PHE A 3 11.99 20.87 3.62
C PHE A 3 12.08 20.98 2.09
N ARG A 4 13.29 20.99 1.54
CA ARG A 4 13.52 20.84 0.10
C ARG A 4 13.94 19.40 -0.17
N PHE A 5 13.12 18.67 -0.90
CA PHE A 5 13.43 17.31 -1.30
C PHE A 5 14.22 17.31 -2.59
N LYS A 6 15.24 16.45 -2.67
CA LYS A 6 16.05 16.27 -3.87
C LYS A 6 15.85 14.85 -4.36
N THR A 7 15.53 14.72 -5.65
CA THR A 7 15.46 13.43 -6.32
C THR A 7 16.85 12.82 -6.44
N GLN A 8 17.02 11.61 -5.90
CA GLN A 8 18.27 10.86 -5.98
C GLN A 8 18.15 9.73 -7.02
N LYS A 9 19.25 9.40 -7.71
CA LYS A 9 19.23 8.46 -8.84
C LYS A 9 18.76 7.06 -8.42
N TYR A 10 19.33 6.49 -7.37
CA TYR A 10 18.93 5.16 -6.87
C TYR A 10 17.44 5.10 -6.48
N GLN A 11 16.85 6.21 -6.02
CA GLN A 11 15.42 6.28 -5.72
C GLN A 11 14.60 6.20 -7.01
N VAL A 12 15.04 6.87 -8.08
CA VAL A 12 14.41 6.78 -9.40
C VAL A 12 14.54 5.36 -9.96
N ASP A 13 15.72 4.76 -9.82
CA ASP A 13 16.01 3.42 -10.32
C ASP A 13 15.16 2.37 -9.59
N ALA A 14 15.00 2.47 -8.26
CA ALA A 14 14.10 1.64 -7.48
C ALA A 14 12.64 1.78 -7.94
N VAL A 15 12.16 3.00 -8.16
CA VAL A 15 10.79 3.21 -8.67
C VAL A 15 10.62 2.59 -10.05
N ASN A 16 11.55 2.87 -10.97
CA ASN A 16 11.50 2.37 -12.35
C ASN A 16 11.56 0.84 -12.41
N SER A 17 12.28 0.18 -11.50
CA SER A 17 12.30 -1.28 -11.43
C SER A 17 10.90 -1.88 -11.29
N VAL A 18 10.03 -1.24 -10.49
CA VAL A 18 8.64 -1.68 -10.29
C VAL A 18 7.79 -1.34 -11.51
N ILE A 19 7.96 -0.14 -12.08
CA ILE A 19 7.18 0.29 -13.27
C ILE A 19 7.49 -0.62 -14.48
N ASP A 20 8.76 -0.96 -14.68
CA ASP A 20 9.23 -1.75 -15.82
C ASP A 20 8.69 -3.19 -15.81
N VAL A 21 8.30 -3.74 -14.64
CA VAL A 21 7.63 -5.06 -14.54
C VAL A 21 6.32 -5.09 -15.35
N PHE A 22 5.57 -3.99 -15.34
CA PHE A 22 4.27 -3.90 -16.01
C PHE A 22 4.36 -3.32 -17.42
N LYS A 23 5.56 -3.26 -18.01
CA LYS A 23 5.74 -2.74 -19.35
C LYS A 23 4.80 -3.43 -20.35
N ARG A 24 4.16 -2.63 -21.20
CA ARG A 24 3.07 -3.00 -22.14
C ARG A 24 1.67 -3.12 -21.53
N GLN A 25 1.50 -2.95 -20.22
CA GLN A 25 0.18 -2.75 -19.65
C GLN A 25 -0.42 -1.44 -20.20
N PRO A 26 -1.65 -1.44 -20.74
CA PRO A 26 -2.28 -0.22 -21.22
C PRO A 26 -2.64 0.70 -20.06
N TYR A 27 -2.50 2.01 -20.27
CA TYR A 27 -3.03 3.03 -19.36
C TYR A 27 -4.56 2.94 -19.31
N GLN A 28 -5.12 2.70 -18.13
CA GLN A 28 -6.56 2.67 -17.89
C GLN A 28 -6.87 3.32 -16.54
N THR A 29 -7.68 4.37 -16.56
CA THR A 29 -8.12 5.09 -15.36
C THR A 29 -9.64 5.15 -15.31
N GLY A 30 -10.22 5.39 -14.13
CA GLY A 30 -11.67 5.52 -13.98
C GLY A 30 -12.41 4.23 -14.26
N ILE A 31 -11.89 3.07 -13.82
CA ILE A 31 -12.65 1.82 -13.93
C ILE A 31 -13.77 1.85 -12.91
N GLU A 32 -14.98 2.02 -13.42
CA GLU A 32 -16.18 2.14 -12.62
C GLU A 32 -16.78 0.76 -12.31
N TYR A 33 -17.42 0.65 -11.15
CA TYR A 33 -18.26 -0.46 -10.78
C TYR A 33 -19.45 0.08 -9.98
N THR A 34 -20.57 -0.64 -10.00
CA THR A 34 -21.73 -0.30 -9.18
C THR A 34 -21.41 -0.60 -7.71
N ARG A 35 -21.37 0.45 -6.88
CA ARG A 35 -21.16 0.32 -5.44
C ARG A 35 -22.35 -0.35 -4.80
N ASP A 36 -22.05 -1.11 -3.76
CA ASP A 36 -23.07 -1.56 -2.83
C ASP A 36 -23.29 -0.41 -1.85
N LEU A 37 -24.50 0.15 -1.83
CA LEU A 37 -24.93 1.17 -0.87
C LEU A 37 -25.61 0.56 0.37
N GLY A 38 -25.73 -0.77 0.45
CA GLY A 38 -26.30 -1.44 1.61
C GLY A 38 -27.79 -1.18 1.79
N ILE A 39 -28.28 -1.28 3.03
CA ILE A 39 -29.69 -1.05 3.36
C ILE A 39 -29.94 0.46 3.44
N ILE A 40 -30.57 1.01 2.41
CA ILE A 40 -31.10 2.38 2.45
C ILE A 40 -32.41 2.34 3.22
N ASN A 41 -32.45 2.97 4.41
CA ASN A 41 -33.67 3.06 5.20
C ASN A 41 -34.75 3.80 4.40
N ARG A 42 -35.89 3.13 4.20
CA ARG A 42 -37.05 3.57 3.41
C ARG A 42 -37.83 4.76 4.00
N SER A 43 -37.24 5.62 4.83
CA SER A 43 -37.91 6.86 5.26
C SER A 43 -38.04 7.87 4.12
N ASP A 44 -37.18 7.78 3.10
CA ASP A 44 -37.30 8.59 1.88
C ASP A 44 -38.29 8.01 0.85
N GLN A 45 -38.83 6.80 1.09
CA GLN A 45 -39.81 6.18 0.18
C GLN A 45 -41.26 6.61 0.47
N MET A 46 -41.55 7.18 1.63
CA MET A 46 -42.93 7.54 1.98
C MET A 46 -43.40 8.83 1.30
N THR A 47 -42.48 9.65 0.80
CA THR A 47 -42.73 10.83 -0.04
C THR A 47 -42.80 10.49 -1.55
N LEU A 48 -42.64 9.21 -1.95
CA LEU A 48 -42.51 8.79 -3.36
C LEU A 48 -43.78 8.22 -3.99
N LEU A 49 -44.83 7.92 -3.20
CA LEU A 49 -46.07 7.37 -3.73
C LEU A 49 -46.90 8.40 -4.51
N ASP A 50 -46.73 9.69 -4.20
CA ASP A 50 -47.49 10.80 -4.81
C ASP A 50 -46.73 11.58 -5.91
N LEU A 51 -45.53 11.14 -6.31
CA LEU A 51 -44.72 11.85 -7.31
C LEU A 51 -44.86 11.29 -8.73
N ASP A 52 -44.88 12.21 -9.69
CA ASP A 52 -45.05 11.95 -11.12
C ASP A 52 -43.96 11.03 -11.69
N PRO A 53 -44.25 10.21 -12.72
CA PRO A 53 -43.28 9.29 -13.33
C PRO A 53 -42.01 9.97 -13.85
N ILE A 54 -42.08 11.26 -14.19
CA ILE A 54 -40.96 12.08 -14.68
C ILE A 54 -40.05 12.50 -13.51
N GLU A 55 -40.62 12.78 -12.33
CA GLU A 55 -39.85 13.10 -11.12
C GLU A 55 -39.22 11.84 -10.52
N LYS A 56 -39.91 10.69 -10.60
CA LYS A 56 -39.30 9.38 -10.31
C LYS A 56 -38.07 9.14 -11.18
N LYS A 57 -38.10 9.44 -12.47
CA LYS A 57 -36.94 9.29 -13.37
C LYS A 57 -35.80 10.28 -13.09
N LYS A 58 -36.06 11.37 -12.35
CA LYS A 58 -35.05 12.34 -11.87
C LYS A 58 -34.43 11.91 -10.53
N ILE A 59 -35.14 11.12 -9.74
CA ILE A 59 -34.67 10.51 -8.48
C ILE A 59 -33.94 9.16 -8.75
N PHE A 60 -34.38 8.43 -9.78
CA PHE A 60 -33.75 7.21 -10.29
C PHE A 60 -32.78 7.46 -11.46
N GLY A 61 -32.59 8.71 -11.87
CA GLY A 61 -31.70 9.08 -12.97
C GLY A 61 -30.29 9.28 -12.45
N ASP A 62 -29.40 8.34 -12.78
CA ASP A 62 -27.94 8.43 -12.60
C ASP A 62 -27.53 9.04 -11.25
N ASN A 63 -27.79 8.33 -10.15
CA ASN A 63 -27.16 8.67 -8.89
C ASN A 63 -25.65 8.45 -9.04
N GLU A 64 -24.88 9.52 -9.27
CA GLU A 64 -23.41 9.52 -9.21
C GLU A 64 -22.91 8.89 -7.88
N ASP A 65 -23.77 8.92 -6.85
CA ASP A 65 -23.58 8.25 -5.57
C ASP A 65 -23.51 6.71 -5.62
N ASP A 66 -23.87 6.05 -6.72
CA ASP A 66 -23.73 4.60 -6.93
C ASP A 66 -22.40 4.21 -7.61
N ILE A 67 -21.63 5.15 -8.15
CA ILE A 67 -20.44 4.84 -8.96
C ILE A 67 -19.20 4.71 -8.08
N GLY A 68 -18.56 3.54 -8.06
CA GLY A 68 -17.29 3.30 -7.38
C GLY A 68 -16.14 3.12 -8.34
N PHE A 69 -14.94 3.42 -7.88
CA PHE A 69 -13.73 3.31 -8.69
C PHE A 69 -12.82 2.21 -8.18
N ALA A 70 -12.34 1.38 -9.11
CA ALA A 70 -11.38 0.32 -8.84
C ALA A 70 -10.14 0.48 -9.74
N ASN A 71 -9.03 -0.14 -9.35
CA ASN A 71 -7.89 -0.24 -10.24
C ASN A 71 -8.21 -1.14 -11.45
N ALA A 72 -7.71 -0.80 -12.63
CA ALA A 72 -7.81 -1.67 -13.80
C ALA A 72 -7.08 -3.00 -13.57
N LYS A 73 -7.65 -4.11 -14.06
CA LYS A 73 -7.00 -5.42 -14.00
C LYS A 73 -5.72 -5.42 -14.86
N ILE A 74 -4.73 -6.19 -14.43
CA ILE A 74 -3.55 -6.46 -15.24
C ILE A 74 -3.98 -7.32 -16.44
N LYS A 75 -3.68 -6.86 -17.65
CA LYS A 75 -3.99 -7.55 -18.91
C LYS A 75 -2.82 -8.38 -19.44
N LEU A 76 -1.65 -8.26 -18.80
CA LEU A 76 -0.46 -9.04 -19.12
C LEU A 76 -0.64 -10.49 -18.67
N ASP A 77 -0.16 -11.42 -19.50
CA ASP A 77 -0.07 -12.83 -19.14
C ASP A 77 1.15 -13.09 -18.25
N ASP A 78 1.11 -14.21 -17.53
CA ASP A 78 2.14 -14.61 -16.58
C ASP A 78 3.54 -14.71 -17.20
N LYS A 79 3.61 -15.15 -18.48
CA LYS A 79 4.87 -15.26 -19.20
C LYS A 79 5.45 -13.89 -19.52
N THR A 80 4.63 -12.93 -19.96
CA THR A 80 5.10 -11.57 -20.20
C THR A 80 5.53 -10.88 -18.92
N LEU A 81 4.78 -11.03 -17.82
CA LEU A 81 5.17 -10.51 -16.51
C LEU A 81 6.53 -11.08 -16.06
N LEU A 82 6.70 -12.41 -16.14
CA LEU A 82 7.96 -13.06 -15.76
C LEU A 82 9.13 -12.59 -16.65
N ASN A 83 8.91 -12.43 -17.96
CA ASN A 83 9.93 -11.93 -18.88
C ASN A 83 10.30 -10.47 -18.60
N ASN A 84 9.33 -9.63 -18.24
CA ASN A 84 9.60 -8.26 -17.82
C ASN A 84 10.42 -8.22 -16.52
N ILE A 85 10.05 -9.05 -15.53
CA ILE A 85 10.80 -9.21 -14.27
C ILE A 85 12.24 -9.63 -14.56
N ARG A 86 12.47 -10.63 -15.41
CA ARG A 86 13.82 -11.06 -15.80
C ARG A 86 14.59 -9.95 -16.50
N GLY A 87 13.93 -9.16 -17.36
CA GLY A 87 14.54 -7.99 -17.99
C GLY A 87 14.99 -6.93 -16.99
N VAL A 88 14.18 -6.69 -15.94
CA VAL A 88 14.55 -5.80 -14.83
C VAL A 88 15.71 -6.39 -14.02
N GLN A 89 15.65 -7.69 -13.70
CA GLN A 89 16.70 -8.39 -12.97
C GLN A 89 18.04 -8.34 -13.70
N ALA A 90 18.05 -8.62 -15.02
CA ALA A 90 19.25 -8.51 -15.85
C ALA A 90 19.82 -7.08 -15.87
N LYS A 91 18.96 -6.05 -15.94
CA LYS A 91 19.38 -4.63 -15.92
C LYS A 91 20.08 -4.24 -14.61
N PHE A 92 19.67 -4.82 -13.48
CA PHE A 92 20.24 -4.57 -12.17
C PHE A 92 21.23 -5.67 -11.70
N ASN A 93 21.64 -6.57 -12.60
CA ASN A 93 22.53 -7.71 -12.28
C ASN A 93 22.02 -8.59 -11.12
N LEU A 94 20.71 -8.77 -11.02
CA LEU A 94 20.07 -9.64 -10.03
C LEU A 94 19.97 -11.07 -10.56
N HIS A 95 19.85 -12.03 -9.64
CA HIS A 95 19.53 -13.41 -10.02
C HIS A 95 18.15 -13.50 -10.65
N GLU A 96 18.10 -14.07 -11.86
CA GLU A 96 16.85 -14.23 -12.60
C GLU A 96 15.89 -15.19 -11.90
N SER A 97 14.62 -14.80 -11.85
CA SER A 97 13.56 -15.64 -11.27
C SER A 97 13.20 -16.80 -12.19
N ASN A 98 13.12 -18.01 -11.62
CA ASN A 98 12.70 -19.21 -12.33
C ASN A 98 11.19 -19.20 -12.63
N CYS A 99 10.39 -18.68 -11.71
CA CYS A 99 8.93 -18.61 -11.81
C CYS A 99 8.39 -17.28 -11.27
N LEU A 100 7.15 -16.96 -11.66
CA LEU A 100 6.39 -15.84 -11.14
C LEU A 100 5.78 -16.23 -9.78
N VAL A 101 6.02 -15.43 -8.75
CA VAL A 101 5.49 -15.66 -7.41
C VAL A 101 4.18 -14.91 -7.25
N LYS A 102 3.15 -15.63 -6.77
CA LYS A 102 1.76 -15.16 -6.67
C LYS A 102 1.12 -15.57 -5.34
N LYS A 103 1.71 -15.11 -4.25
CA LYS A 103 1.17 -15.35 -2.91
C LYS A 103 -0.01 -14.43 -2.64
N LEU A 104 0.05 -13.17 -3.08
CA LEU A 104 -0.97 -12.15 -2.91
C LEU A 104 -1.23 -11.41 -4.25
N GLY A 105 -2.39 -11.70 -4.86
CA GLY A 105 -2.77 -11.09 -6.13
C GLY A 105 -2.02 -11.69 -7.33
N MET A 106 -1.78 -10.87 -8.36
CA MET A 106 -1.19 -11.34 -9.63
C MET A 106 0.33 -11.51 -9.60
N VAL A 107 1.02 -10.80 -8.70
CA VAL A 107 2.48 -10.85 -8.55
C VAL A 107 2.91 -10.28 -7.19
N ASP A 108 3.94 -10.87 -6.60
CA ASP A 108 4.60 -10.36 -5.40
C ASP A 108 6.03 -9.89 -5.74
N LEU A 109 6.27 -8.59 -5.60
CA LEU A 109 7.55 -7.95 -5.93
C LEU A 109 8.30 -7.58 -4.66
N ASP A 110 9.61 -7.81 -4.66
CA ASP A 110 10.49 -7.39 -3.55
C ASP A 110 11.39 -6.24 -4.01
N VAL A 111 11.47 -5.20 -3.17
CA VAL A 111 12.36 -4.04 -3.33
C VAL A 111 13.21 -3.92 -2.08
N GLU A 112 14.47 -4.28 -2.22
CA GLU A 112 15.45 -4.23 -1.13
C GLU A 112 16.12 -2.86 -1.04
N MET A 113 15.97 -2.20 0.10
CA MET A 113 16.56 -0.89 0.37
C MET A 113 17.04 -0.80 1.80
N GLU A 114 18.34 -0.48 1.96
CA GLU A 114 18.94 -0.23 3.26
C GLU A 114 18.21 0.89 4.04
N THR A 115 18.20 0.76 5.36
CA THR A 115 17.64 1.74 6.29
C THR A 115 18.30 3.11 6.10
N GLY A 116 17.50 4.17 6.20
CA GLY A 116 17.98 5.55 6.02
C GLY A 116 18.15 6.02 4.56
N THR A 117 17.87 5.18 3.56
CA THR A 117 17.95 5.56 2.13
C THR A 117 16.64 6.14 1.56
N GLY A 118 15.64 6.39 2.42
CA GLY A 118 14.39 7.04 2.01
C GLY A 118 13.35 6.11 1.37
N LYS A 119 13.26 4.85 1.82
CA LYS A 119 12.26 3.85 1.42
C LYS A 119 10.83 4.41 1.33
N THR A 120 10.39 5.18 2.33
CA THR A 120 9.06 5.84 2.33
C THR A 120 8.86 6.77 1.14
N TYR A 121 9.86 7.60 0.85
CA TYR A 121 9.81 8.48 -0.32
C TYR A 121 9.75 7.67 -1.62
N VAL A 122 10.48 6.55 -1.71
CA VAL A 122 10.48 5.67 -2.88
C VAL A 122 9.10 5.09 -3.12
N TYR A 123 8.46 4.43 -2.14
CA TYR A 123 7.14 3.85 -2.40
C TYR A 123 6.05 4.90 -2.59
N THR A 124 6.15 6.09 -1.98
CA THR A 124 5.24 7.21 -2.29
C THR A 124 5.39 7.64 -3.74
N ARG A 125 6.63 7.71 -4.23
CA ARG A 125 6.88 8.03 -5.63
C ARG A 125 6.43 6.90 -6.57
N THR A 126 6.60 5.63 -6.18
CA THR A 126 6.09 4.48 -6.92
C THR A 126 4.58 4.58 -7.11
N ILE A 127 3.82 4.99 -6.08
CA ILE A 127 2.38 5.25 -6.19
C ILE A 127 2.08 6.28 -7.31
N PHE A 128 2.79 7.41 -7.32
CA PHE A 128 2.61 8.44 -8.36
C PHE A 128 2.97 7.95 -9.77
N GLU A 129 4.08 7.23 -9.93
CA GLU A 129 4.49 6.70 -11.22
C GLU A 129 3.54 5.60 -11.73
N LEU A 130 3.04 4.73 -10.85
CA LEU A 130 2.03 3.73 -11.20
C LEU A 130 0.73 4.41 -11.66
N ASN A 131 0.30 5.48 -10.99
CA ASN A 131 -0.85 6.27 -11.43
C ASN A 131 -0.60 6.94 -12.79
N LYS A 132 0.59 7.52 -12.97
CA LYS A 132 0.95 8.24 -14.19
C LYS A 132 1.03 7.31 -15.40
N VAL A 133 1.65 6.15 -15.25
CA VAL A 133 1.95 5.23 -16.37
C VAL A 133 0.79 4.27 -16.65
N TYR A 134 0.09 3.80 -15.61
CA TYR A 134 -0.94 2.77 -15.76
C TYR A 134 -2.35 3.20 -15.32
N GLY A 135 -2.50 4.33 -14.63
CA GLY A 135 -3.80 4.87 -14.22
C GLY A 135 -4.33 4.34 -12.88
N TRP A 136 -3.58 3.48 -12.19
CA TRP A 136 -3.98 2.93 -10.89
C TRP A 136 -4.01 4.00 -9.81
N SER A 137 -5.06 3.99 -8.99
CA SER A 137 -5.36 5.04 -8.02
C SER A 137 -5.63 4.52 -6.60
N LYS A 138 -5.84 3.22 -6.40
CA LYS A 138 -6.20 2.64 -5.09
C LYS A 138 -5.03 1.88 -4.48
N PHE A 139 -4.51 2.36 -3.35
CA PHE A 139 -3.34 1.80 -2.69
C PHE A 139 -3.57 1.60 -1.20
N ILE A 140 -2.93 0.59 -0.62
CA ILE A 140 -2.92 0.35 0.82
C ILE A 140 -1.47 0.18 1.27
N ILE A 141 -1.03 1.00 2.22
CA ILE A 141 0.27 0.87 2.87
C ILE A 141 0.06 0.12 4.19
N VAL A 142 0.67 -1.06 4.29
CA VAL A 142 0.63 -1.91 5.48
C VAL A 142 1.94 -1.75 6.24
N VAL A 143 1.85 -1.52 7.55
CA VAL A 143 3.01 -1.31 8.43
C VAL A 143 2.94 -2.20 9.69
N PRO A 144 4.05 -2.54 10.35
CA PRO A 144 4.02 -3.48 11.47
C PRO A 144 3.63 -2.82 12.81
N SER A 145 3.81 -1.50 12.96
CA SER A 145 3.58 -0.80 14.23
C SER A 145 2.92 0.56 14.06
N ILE A 146 2.28 1.03 15.14
CA ILE A 146 1.66 2.36 15.21
C ILE A 146 2.71 3.47 15.00
N ALA A 147 3.92 3.33 15.55
CA ALA A 147 4.97 4.31 15.39
C ALA A 147 5.38 4.49 13.91
N ILE A 148 5.52 3.38 13.17
CA ILE A 148 5.80 3.43 11.73
C ILE A 148 4.60 4.03 10.99
N ARG A 149 3.36 3.66 11.36
CA ARG A 149 2.12 4.22 10.79
C ARG A 149 2.08 5.75 10.86
N GLU A 150 2.38 6.32 12.02
CA GLU A 150 2.45 7.78 12.22
C GLU A 150 3.61 8.40 11.43
N GLY A 151 4.75 7.70 11.35
CA GLY A 151 5.90 8.10 10.53
C GLY A 151 5.54 8.21 9.04
N VAL A 152 4.83 7.22 8.49
CA VAL A 152 4.36 7.23 7.09
C VAL A 152 3.39 8.39 6.85
N LYS A 153 2.38 8.56 7.72
CA LYS A 153 1.43 9.68 7.62
C LYS A 153 2.16 11.02 7.59
N LYS A 154 3.09 11.24 8.53
CA LYS A 154 3.88 12.47 8.59
C LYS A 154 4.76 12.65 7.34
N SER A 155 5.29 11.57 6.78
CA SER A 155 6.08 11.64 5.54
C SER A 155 5.23 12.04 4.34
N LEU A 156 4.02 11.50 4.20
CA LEU A 156 3.06 11.91 3.16
C LEU A 156 2.66 13.38 3.32
N GLU A 157 2.38 13.83 4.54
CA GLU A 157 2.10 15.24 4.87
C GLU A 157 3.25 16.16 4.43
N GLN A 158 4.49 15.81 4.81
CA GLN A 158 5.67 16.63 4.55
C GLN A 158 6.08 16.67 3.08
N THR A 159 5.85 15.59 2.34
CA THR A 159 6.24 15.47 0.92
C THR A 159 5.15 15.93 -0.04
N GLN A 160 3.97 16.31 0.45
CA GLN A 160 2.82 16.68 -0.37
C GLN A 160 3.09 17.84 -1.34
N GLU A 161 3.71 18.93 -0.88
CA GLU A 161 4.04 20.08 -1.75
C GLU A 161 5.01 19.64 -2.86
N HIS A 162 6.04 18.88 -2.50
CA HIS A 162 7.05 18.38 -3.43
C HIS A 162 6.46 17.48 -4.52
N PHE A 163 5.60 16.53 -4.16
CA PHE A 163 4.97 15.67 -5.15
C PHE A 163 3.89 16.39 -5.98
N MET A 164 3.22 17.40 -5.41
CA MET A 164 2.32 18.27 -6.17
C MET A 164 3.09 19.04 -7.25
N GLU A 165 4.29 19.56 -6.96
CA GLU A 165 5.15 20.22 -7.95
C GLU A 165 5.63 19.24 -9.04
N LEU A 166 6.00 18.00 -8.65
CA LEU A 166 6.50 16.99 -9.59
C LEU A 166 5.43 16.36 -10.50
N TYR A 167 4.23 16.11 -9.97
CA TYR A 167 3.19 15.34 -10.67
C TYR A 167 1.89 16.12 -10.93
N GLY A 168 1.74 17.33 -10.37
CA GLY A 168 0.52 18.13 -10.49
C GLY A 168 -0.69 17.54 -9.75
N LYS A 169 -0.48 16.53 -8.89
CA LYS A 169 -1.52 15.81 -8.16
C LYS A 169 -1.12 15.61 -6.70
N LYS A 170 -2.13 15.42 -5.83
CA LYS A 170 -1.94 15.06 -4.43
C LYS A 170 -2.46 13.65 -4.17
N ILE A 171 -1.84 12.97 -3.21
CA ILE A 171 -2.39 11.74 -2.63
C ILE A 171 -3.41 12.15 -1.56
N ARG A 172 -4.62 11.59 -1.64
CA ARG A 172 -5.57 11.54 -0.53
C ARG A 172 -5.19 10.34 0.33
N TYR A 173 -4.94 10.55 1.61
CA TYR A 173 -4.56 9.47 2.51
C TYR A 173 -5.29 9.56 3.83
N PHE A 174 -5.52 8.40 4.44
CA PHE A 174 -6.09 8.29 5.77
C PHE A 174 -5.56 7.07 6.49
N ILE A 175 -5.66 7.09 7.81
CA ILE A 175 -5.37 5.93 8.66
C ILE A 175 -6.68 5.17 8.82
N TYR A 176 -6.66 3.87 8.55
CA TYR A 176 -7.83 3.04 8.81
C TYR A 176 -8.21 3.09 10.29
N ASN A 177 -9.48 3.36 10.55
CA ASN A 177 -10.07 3.38 11.88
C ASN A 177 -11.43 2.66 11.83
N SER A 178 -11.58 1.60 12.62
CA SER A 178 -12.81 0.80 12.68
C SER A 178 -14.03 1.59 13.20
N SER A 179 -13.82 2.71 13.88
CA SER A 179 -14.87 3.62 14.33
C SER A 179 -15.28 4.66 13.28
N ASN A 180 -14.46 4.91 12.26
CA ASN A 180 -14.74 5.92 11.22
C ASN A 180 -14.67 5.30 9.83
N LEU A 181 -15.77 4.66 9.43
CA LEU A 181 -15.86 3.92 8.17
C LEU A 181 -16.18 4.81 6.96
N GLY A 182 -16.58 6.07 7.16
CA GLY A 182 -16.88 7.00 6.06
C GLY A 182 -15.68 7.23 5.13
N GLN A 183 -14.45 7.12 5.63
CA GLN A 183 -13.23 7.21 4.82
C GLN A 183 -13.07 6.05 3.82
N ILE A 184 -13.70 4.90 4.09
CA ILE A 184 -13.69 3.74 3.17
C ILE A 184 -14.63 3.98 2.00
N ASP A 185 -15.74 4.69 2.22
CA ASP A 185 -16.61 5.13 1.13
C ASP A 185 -15.90 6.18 0.27
N GLU A 186 -15.23 7.18 0.88
CA GLU A 186 -14.41 8.15 0.12
C GLU A 186 -13.30 7.45 -0.69
N PHE A 187 -12.62 6.47 -0.06
CA PHE A 187 -11.65 5.59 -0.73
C PHE A 187 -12.21 4.87 -1.95
N SER A 188 -13.53 4.69 -2.05
CA SER A 188 -14.20 4.01 -3.18
C SER A 188 -14.83 5.00 -4.16
N LYS A 189 -15.28 6.17 -3.70
CA LYS A 189 -15.99 7.19 -4.46
C LYS A 189 -15.13 8.02 -5.41
N ASP A 190 -13.87 8.29 -5.07
CA ASP A 190 -13.06 9.26 -5.84
C ASP A 190 -11.99 8.56 -6.70
N ASN A 191 -11.91 8.87 -8.00
CA ASN A 191 -10.89 8.34 -8.93
C ASN A 191 -9.47 8.94 -8.71
N SER A 192 -9.31 9.93 -7.83
CA SER A 192 -7.99 10.47 -7.46
C SER A 192 -7.14 9.44 -6.70
N ILE A 193 -5.84 9.71 -6.54
CA ILE A 193 -4.91 8.79 -5.89
C ILE A 193 -5.24 8.70 -4.40
N HIS A 194 -5.67 7.52 -3.97
CA HIS A 194 -6.05 7.21 -2.60
C HIS A 194 -5.10 6.20 -1.95
N VAL A 195 -4.67 6.50 -0.74
CA VAL A 195 -3.78 5.66 0.07
C VAL A 195 -4.38 5.44 1.45
N MET A 196 -4.81 4.21 1.73
CA MET A 196 -5.17 3.80 3.08
C MET A 196 -3.91 3.30 3.82
N ILE A 197 -3.65 3.80 5.02
CA ILE A 197 -2.54 3.36 5.86
C ILE A 197 -3.08 2.49 6.99
N ILE A 198 -2.52 1.29 7.15
CA ILE A 198 -3.00 0.33 8.12
C ILE A 198 -1.86 -0.38 8.85
N ASN A 199 -2.00 -0.59 10.16
CA ASN A 199 -1.06 -1.39 10.94
C ASN A 199 -1.58 -2.81 11.12
N ILE A 200 -0.70 -3.80 11.01
CA ILE A 200 -1.05 -5.22 11.04
C ILE A 200 -1.73 -5.67 12.35
N GLN A 201 -1.40 -5.00 13.46
CA GLN A 201 -1.98 -5.27 14.77
C GLN A 201 -3.48 -4.99 14.82
N ALA A 202 -3.99 -4.09 13.97
CA ALA A 202 -5.41 -3.81 13.82
C ALA A 202 -6.20 -4.98 13.17
N PHE A 203 -5.51 -6.00 12.63
CA PHE A 203 -6.15 -7.20 12.06
C PHE A 203 -5.97 -8.45 12.89
N ASN A 204 -4.82 -8.62 13.52
CA ASN A 204 -4.47 -9.87 14.19
C ASN A 204 -5.09 -10.02 15.59
N ALA A 205 -5.47 -8.92 16.24
CA ALA A 205 -6.08 -9.00 17.57
C ALA A 205 -7.54 -9.48 17.47
N ARG A 206 -7.94 -10.41 18.36
CA ARG A 206 -9.31 -10.96 18.46
C ARG A 206 -10.33 -9.99 19.06
N SER A 207 -10.00 -8.70 19.18
CA SER A 207 -10.91 -7.70 19.74
C SER A 207 -12.14 -7.54 18.83
N GLN A 208 -13.29 -7.22 19.43
CA GLN A 208 -14.52 -6.93 18.68
C GLN A 208 -14.28 -5.81 17.64
N GLU A 209 -13.48 -4.79 17.98
CA GLU A 209 -13.13 -3.69 17.08
C GLU A 209 -12.45 -4.13 15.78
N ASN A 210 -11.67 -5.21 15.81
CA ASN A 210 -10.98 -5.72 14.63
C ASN A 210 -11.87 -6.62 13.78
N ARG A 211 -12.87 -7.26 14.40
CA ARG A 211 -13.88 -8.06 13.67
C ARG A 211 -14.84 -7.20 12.88
N ARG A 212 -15.06 -5.94 13.29
CA ARG A 212 -15.90 -4.97 12.59
C ARG A 212 -15.62 -4.91 11.09
N ILE A 213 -14.36 -5.01 10.65
CA ILE A 213 -14.04 -4.97 9.21
C ILE A 213 -14.66 -6.12 8.40
N TYR A 214 -14.94 -7.26 9.06
CA TYR A 214 -15.52 -8.48 8.46
C TYR A 214 -17.02 -8.64 8.74
N GLU A 215 -17.57 -7.82 9.64
CA GLU A 215 -18.96 -7.88 10.07
C GLU A 215 -19.82 -6.86 9.30
N GLN A 216 -21.12 -7.12 9.22
CA GLN A 216 -22.08 -6.13 8.73
C GLN A 216 -22.28 -5.08 9.82
N ILE A 217 -22.10 -3.81 9.46
CA ILE A 217 -22.21 -2.71 10.41
C ILE A 217 -23.38 -1.84 10.00
N ASP A 218 -24.35 -1.66 10.90
CA ASP A 218 -25.55 -0.86 10.62
C ASP A 218 -25.20 0.60 10.29
N ASP A 219 -24.25 1.19 11.02
CA ASP A 219 -23.70 2.53 10.73
C ASP A 219 -22.97 2.61 9.37
N PHE A 220 -22.69 1.47 8.73
CA PHE A 220 -22.13 1.35 7.39
C PHE A 220 -23.12 0.73 6.41
N GLN A 221 -24.42 1.01 6.64
CA GLN A 221 -25.54 0.53 5.82
C GLN A 221 -25.59 -1.01 5.74
N SER A 222 -25.20 -1.68 6.83
CA SER A 222 -25.12 -3.15 6.94
C SER A 222 -24.20 -3.81 5.89
N ARG A 223 -23.21 -3.06 5.38
CA ARG A 223 -22.15 -3.58 4.51
C ARG A 223 -20.96 -4.06 5.33
N LYS A 224 -20.13 -4.91 4.72
CA LYS A 224 -18.84 -5.30 5.26
C LYS A 224 -17.75 -4.39 4.69
N PRO A 225 -17.00 -3.67 5.54
CA PRO A 225 -15.92 -2.80 5.06
C PRO A 225 -14.88 -3.51 4.18
N ILE A 226 -14.54 -4.76 4.50
CA ILE A 226 -13.59 -5.55 3.71
C ILE A 226 -14.05 -5.78 2.27
N ASP A 227 -15.35 -6.03 2.04
CA ASP A 227 -15.89 -6.27 0.70
C ASP A 227 -15.86 -5.01 -0.15
N VAL A 228 -16.07 -3.83 0.48
CA VAL A 228 -15.95 -2.54 -0.19
C VAL A 228 -14.51 -2.28 -0.60
N ILE A 229 -13.54 -2.53 0.29
CA ILE A 229 -12.12 -2.36 -0.02
C ILE A 229 -11.66 -3.34 -1.11
N ALA A 230 -12.09 -4.60 -1.06
CA ALA A 230 -11.73 -5.63 -2.03
C ALA A 230 -12.19 -5.27 -3.46
N LYS A 231 -13.40 -4.74 -3.61
CA LYS A 231 -13.93 -4.28 -4.91
C LYS A 231 -13.05 -3.24 -5.59
N ASN A 232 -12.29 -2.45 -4.82
CA ASN A 232 -11.40 -1.42 -5.35
C ASN A 232 -10.12 -1.98 -5.98
N ARG A 233 -9.85 -3.28 -5.82
CA ARG A 233 -8.62 -3.97 -6.28
C ARG A 233 -7.35 -3.22 -5.88
N PRO A 234 -7.12 -2.99 -4.58
CA PRO A 234 -6.01 -2.18 -4.11
C PRO A 234 -4.65 -2.81 -4.46
N ILE A 235 -3.64 -1.96 -4.63
CA ILE A 235 -2.23 -2.40 -4.66
C ILE A 235 -1.69 -2.31 -3.23
N LEU A 236 -1.16 -3.42 -2.69
CA LEU A 236 -0.58 -3.41 -1.35
C LEU A 236 0.90 -3.07 -1.39
N ILE A 237 1.30 -2.18 -0.50
CA ILE A 237 2.69 -1.81 -0.25
C ILE A 237 2.99 -2.23 1.19
N LEU A 238 3.82 -3.26 1.37
CA LEU A 238 4.20 -3.77 2.69
C LEU A 238 5.54 -3.16 3.09
N ASP A 239 5.56 -2.38 4.17
CA ASP A 239 6.78 -1.76 4.71
C ASP A 239 7.31 -2.58 5.89
N GLU A 240 8.50 -3.17 5.77
CA GLU A 240 9.08 -4.09 6.75
C GLU A 240 8.24 -5.38 6.99
N PRO A 241 7.88 -6.14 5.93
CA PRO A 241 7.02 -7.32 6.03
C PRO A 241 7.57 -8.41 6.97
N GLN A 242 8.89 -8.52 7.15
CA GLN A 242 9.51 -9.46 8.08
C GLN A 242 9.16 -9.19 9.56
N LYS A 243 8.66 -8.00 9.88
CA LYS A 243 8.15 -7.64 11.21
C LYS A 243 6.63 -7.86 11.32
N MET A 244 5.96 -8.25 10.25
CA MET A 244 4.51 -8.45 10.19
C MET A 244 4.13 -9.91 10.42
N GLY A 245 4.06 -10.33 11.69
CA GLY A 245 3.34 -11.53 12.13
C GLY A 245 3.66 -12.87 11.43
N GLY A 246 2.78 -13.85 11.61
CA GLY A 246 2.85 -15.20 11.02
C GLY A 246 1.71 -15.48 10.05
N ASP A 247 1.42 -16.73 9.73
CA ASP A 247 0.49 -17.13 8.65
C ASP A 247 -0.89 -16.45 8.72
N ALA A 248 -1.45 -16.25 9.91
CA ALA A 248 -2.74 -15.56 10.10
C ALA A 248 -2.76 -14.12 9.54
N THR A 249 -1.62 -13.44 9.58
CA THR A 249 -1.43 -12.13 8.98
C THR A 249 -1.45 -12.21 7.46
N GLN A 250 -0.77 -13.20 6.90
CA GLN A 250 -0.71 -13.39 5.45
C GLN A 250 -2.08 -13.77 4.89
N GLU A 251 -2.85 -14.59 5.62
CA GLU A 251 -4.24 -14.90 5.27
C GLU A 251 -5.14 -13.66 5.33
N SER A 252 -4.99 -12.78 6.31
CA SER A 252 -5.84 -11.58 6.39
C SER A 252 -5.58 -10.61 5.24
N LEU A 253 -4.35 -10.53 4.73
CA LEU A 253 -4.01 -9.71 3.56
C LEU A 253 -4.70 -10.19 2.28
N LYS A 254 -5.01 -11.49 2.15
CA LYS A 254 -5.74 -12.03 0.99
C LYS A 254 -7.15 -11.49 0.89
N ASN A 255 -7.78 -11.16 2.03
CA ASN A 255 -9.15 -10.65 2.06
C ASN A 255 -9.31 -9.27 1.38
N PHE A 256 -8.21 -8.55 1.16
CA PHE A 256 -8.23 -7.31 0.39
C PHE A 256 -8.34 -7.52 -1.12
N GLU A 257 -8.27 -8.76 -1.61
CA GLU A 257 -8.22 -9.11 -3.04
C GLU A 257 -7.29 -8.19 -3.84
N PRO A 258 -6.00 -8.10 -3.45
CA PRO A 258 -5.13 -7.10 -4.02
C PRO A 258 -4.82 -7.39 -5.49
N LEU A 259 -4.60 -6.32 -6.27
CA LEU A 259 -4.19 -6.46 -7.66
C LEU A 259 -2.79 -7.11 -7.74
N PHE A 260 -1.86 -6.64 -6.93
CA PHE A 260 -0.52 -7.17 -6.71
C PHE A 260 0.09 -6.56 -5.44
N VAL A 261 1.25 -7.06 -5.02
CA VAL A 261 1.94 -6.63 -3.81
C VAL A 261 3.37 -6.18 -4.09
N ILE A 262 3.81 -5.13 -3.40
CA ILE A 262 5.20 -4.67 -3.38
C ILE A 262 5.70 -4.66 -1.94
N ASN A 263 6.73 -5.46 -1.67
CA ASN A 263 7.38 -5.59 -0.39
C ASN A 263 8.62 -4.70 -0.35
N TYR A 264 8.63 -3.69 0.53
CA TYR A 264 9.80 -2.86 0.77
C TYR A 264 10.47 -3.24 2.09
N SER A 265 11.67 -3.81 2.02
CA SER A 265 12.46 -4.15 3.22
C SER A 265 13.95 -3.87 3.02
N ALA A 266 14.69 -3.75 4.12
CA ALA A 266 16.14 -3.91 4.07
C ALA A 266 16.54 -5.40 4.10
N THR A 267 15.69 -6.23 4.71
CA THR A 267 15.93 -7.67 4.87
C THR A 267 14.64 -8.45 4.64
N HIS A 268 14.65 -9.30 3.61
CA HIS A 268 13.53 -10.19 3.31
C HIS A 268 13.75 -11.55 3.98
N LYS A 269 12.81 -11.95 4.85
CA LYS A 269 12.77 -13.31 5.40
C LYS A 269 12.24 -14.30 4.36
N GLU A 270 11.20 -13.91 3.64
CA GLU A 270 10.63 -14.63 2.51
C GLU A 270 10.98 -13.90 1.22
N ARG A 271 11.42 -14.65 0.20
CA ARG A 271 11.81 -14.09 -1.10
C ARG A 271 10.75 -14.40 -2.14
N HIS A 272 10.33 -13.37 -2.86
CA HIS A 272 9.43 -13.43 -4.00
C HIS A 272 10.21 -13.09 -5.28
N ASN A 273 9.66 -12.25 -6.16
CA ASN A 273 10.41 -11.74 -7.31
C ASN A 273 11.11 -10.42 -6.94
N LEU A 274 12.41 -10.51 -6.62
CA LEU A 274 13.26 -9.34 -6.36
C LEU A 274 13.48 -8.53 -7.64
N VAL A 275 13.14 -7.25 -7.61
CA VAL A 275 13.28 -6.35 -8.78
C VAL A 275 14.33 -5.25 -8.58
N TYR A 276 14.71 -4.98 -7.34
CA TYR A 276 15.73 -3.99 -7.02
C TYR A 276 16.41 -4.28 -5.69
N VAL A 277 17.71 -4.00 -5.61
CA VAL A 277 18.51 -4.09 -4.39
C VAL A 277 19.38 -2.84 -4.24
N LEU A 278 19.40 -2.30 -3.02
CA LEU A 278 20.40 -1.36 -2.54
C LEU A 278 20.83 -1.83 -1.16
N ASP A 279 21.91 -2.60 -1.12
CA ASP A 279 22.42 -3.20 0.11
C ASP A 279 23.22 -2.19 0.96
N ALA A 280 23.59 -2.62 2.17
CA ALA A 280 24.37 -1.81 3.11
C ALA A 280 25.72 -1.35 2.53
N LEU A 281 26.37 -2.21 1.75
CA LEU A 281 27.71 -1.97 1.21
C LEU A 281 27.64 -0.93 0.10
N ASP A 282 26.68 -1.05 -0.81
CA ASP A 282 26.41 -0.10 -1.88
C ASP A 282 25.93 1.23 -1.33
N ALA A 283 25.02 1.22 -0.35
CA ALA A 283 24.58 2.43 0.34
C ALA A 283 25.76 3.17 1.00
N TYR A 284 26.70 2.43 1.58
CA TYR A 284 27.92 2.98 2.16
C TYR A 284 28.89 3.51 1.08
N ASN A 285 29.15 2.73 0.02
CA ASN A 285 30.04 3.09 -1.08
C ASN A 285 29.55 4.33 -1.83
N GLN A 286 28.22 4.46 -1.99
CA GLN A 286 27.56 5.63 -2.58
C GLN A 286 27.44 6.81 -1.61
N LYS A 287 27.97 6.69 -0.37
CA LYS A 287 27.93 7.72 0.69
C LYS A 287 26.51 8.17 1.04
N LEU A 288 25.55 7.25 0.95
CA LEU A 288 24.15 7.50 1.29
C LEU A 288 23.91 7.39 2.80
N VAL A 289 24.70 6.55 3.47
CA VAL A 289 24.63 6.31 4.92
C VAL A 289 25.97 6.60 5.59
N LYS A 290 25.93 6.89 6.89
CA LYS A 290 27.14 7.14 7.69
C LYS A 290 27.84 5.82 8.04
N LYS A 291 29.17 5.85 8.13
CA LYS A 291 29.95 4.74 8.70
C LYS A 291 29.59 4.55 10.17
N ILE A 292 29.33 3.32 10.58
CA ILE A 292 29.23 2.94 11.99
C ILE A 292 30.58 2.36 12.42
N GLU A 293 31.14 2.89 13.50
CA GLU A 293 32.32 2.32 14.16
C GLU A 293 31.88 1.67 15.47
N VAL A 294 32.03 0.34 15.56
CA VAL A 294 31.66 -0.42 16.76
C VAL A 294 32.86 -0.48 17.69
N LYS A 295 32.76 0.16 18.85
CA LYS A 295 33.75 0.06 19.94
C LYS A 295 33.31 -1.03 20.92
N GLY A 296 33.90 -2.21 20.80
CA GLY A 296 33.71 -3.30 21.74
C GLY A 296 34.56 -3.10 22.99
N PHE A 297 33.93 -3.12 24.17
CA PHE A 297 34.64 -3.11 25.44
C PHE A 297 34.60 -4.52 26.03
N GLN A 298 35.77 -5.08 26.33
CA GLN A 298 35.88 -6.33 27.08
C GLN A 298 36.20 -5.99 28.53
N VAL A 299 35.28 -6.28 29.44
CA VAL A 299 35.53 -6.13 30.88
C VAL A 299 36.41 -7.30 31.32
N LYS A 300 37.64 -7.00 31.77
CA LYS A 300 38.56 -7.97 32.38
C LYS A 300 38.52 -7.83 33.90
N ASN A 301 38.75 -8.92 34.64
CA ASN A 301 38.76 -8.97 36.11
C ASN A 301 37.39 -8.77 36.81
N LEU A 302 36.31 -9.31 36.24
CA LEU A 302 35.07 -9.52 37.01
C LEU A 302 35.33 -10.55 38.11
N ARG A 303 35.36 -10.10 39.37
CA ARG A 303 35.43 -11.00 40.53
C ARG A 303 34.03 -11.60 40.76
N GLY A 304 33.94 -12.82 41.27
CA GLY A 304 32.65 -13.48 41.56
C GLY A 304 31.75 -12.72 42.55
N THR A 305 32.31 -11.75 43.28
CA THR A 305 31.60 -10.84 44.21
C THR A 305 31.14 -9.54 43.56
N ASN A 306 31.44 -9.30 42.29
CA ASN A 306 30.99 -8.08 41.61
C ASN A 306 29.47 -8.15 41.46
N GLY A 307 28.79 -7.05 41.82
CA GLY A 307 27.34 -6.95 41.68
C GLY A 307 26.93 -7.08 40.22
N TYR A 308 26.03 -8.00 39.94
CA TYR A 308 25.35 -8.10 38.65
C TYR A 308 24.01 -7.41 38.77
N LEU A 309 23.69 -6.54 37.82
CA LEU A 309 22.34 -6.06 37.62
C LEU A 309 21.69 -6.99 36.59
N TYR A 310 20.72 -7.79 37.02
CA TYR A 310 19.84 -8.52 36.11
C TYR A 310 18.76 -7.53 35.66
N LEU A 311 18.91 -7.02 34.43
CA LEU A 311 17.94 -6.14 33.76
C LEU A 311 16.95 -6.97 32.94
#